data_AF-A0A2E8M3D4-F1
#
_entry.id   AF-A0A2E8M3D4-F1
#
_cell.length_a   1.000
_cell.length_b   1.000
_cell.length_c   1.000
_cell.angle_alpha   90.00
_cell.angle_beta   90.00
_cell.angle_gamma   90.00
#
_symmetry.space_group_name_H-M   'P 1'
#
loop_
_entity.id
_entity.type
_entity.pdbx_description
1 polymer ?
#
loop_
_entity_poly.entity_id
_entity_poly.type
_entity_poly.pdbx_seq_one_letter_code
_entity_poly.pdbx_strand_id
1 'polypeptide(L)'
;MDNMRQAERGAPSMRSAYQRAPGGSVYLDIQMLWGMHYLTKSGWSYRVTELAGGSHSKKSSHYRGVAFDVDYINGVKVGRGNRHLRGFMWKCRQLGAREVKGPGTAGHSSHVHVEW
;
A
#
# COMPACT_ATOMS: atom_id res chain seq x y z
N MET A 1 -8.40 12.28 2.06
CA MET A 1 -8.13 12.26 0.60
C MET A 1 -8.64 10.94 0.06
N ASP A 2 -9.19 10.91 -1.15
CA ASP A 2 -9.69 9.68 -1.76
C ASP A 2 -8.88 9.35 -3.02
N ASN A 3 -7.74 8.70 -2.82
CA ASN A 3 -6.79 8.40 -3.91
C ASN A 3 -7.38 7.42 -4.94
N MET A 4 -8.19 6.45 -4.50
CA MET A 4 -8.78 5.46 -5.42
C MET A 4 -9.81 6.11 -6.35
N ARG A 5 -10.71 6.97 -5.86
CA ARG A 5 -11.65 7.71 -6.74
C ARG A 5 -10.94 8.66 -7.69
N GLN A 6 -9.79 9.21 -7.29
CA GLN A 6 -8.97 10.06 -8.16
C GLN A 6 -8.37 9.23 -9.31
N ALA A 7 -7.73 8.10 -8.96
CA ALA A 7 -7.16 7.19 -9.94
C ALA A 7 -8.21 6.62 -10.91
N GLU A 8 -9.40 6.26 -10.42
CA GLU A 8 -10.53 5.77 -11.24
C GLU A 8 -10.93 6.79 -12.31
N ARG A 9 -10.86 8.09 -12.01
CA ARG A 9 -11.17 9.17 -12.95
C ARG A 9 -10.01 9.52 -13.89
N GLY A 10 -8.91 8.77 -13.85
CA GLY A 10 -7.68 9.09 -14.59
C GLY A 10 -6.96 10.34 -14.06
N ALA A 11 -7.23 10.78 -12.83
CA ALA A 11 -6.62 11.95 -12.22
C ALA A 11 -5.47 11.55 -11.28
N PRO A 12 -4.45 12.40 -11.08
CA PRO A 12 -3.40 12.14 -10.12
C PRO A 12 -3.95 12.17 -8.70
N SER A 13 -3.46 11.25 -7.88
CA SER A 13 -3.81 11.11 -6.46
C SER A 13 -3.14 12.18 -5.61
N MET A 14 -3.91 12.85 -4.77
CA MET A 14 -3.41 13.89 -3.87
C MET A 14 -2.51 13.29 -2.78
N ARG A 15 -1.38 13.95 -2.53
CA ARG A 15 -0.47 13.67 -1.42
C ARG A 15 -0.84 14.51 -0.21
N SER A 16 -0.57 13.98 0.98
CA SER A 16 -0.65 14.73 2.24
C SER A 16 0.27 15.96 2.21
N ALA A 17 -0.14 17.03 2.89
CA ALA A 17 0.60 18.30 3.01
C ALA A 17 0.81 18.71 4.48
N TYR A 18 1.14 17.74 5.34
CA TYR A 18 1.45 17.96 6.76
C TYR A 18 2.79 17.30 7.13
N GLN A 19 3.44 17.84 8.17
CA GLN A 19 4.76 17.38 8.62
C GLN A 19 5.79 17.33 7.48
N ARG A 20 6.26 16.14 7.11
CA ARG A 20 7.28 15.93 6.07
C ARG A 20 6.65 15.62 4.71
N ALA A 21 5.33 15.56 4.63
CA ALA A 21 4.64 15.24 3.40
C ALA A 21 4.72 16.41 2.40
N PRO A 22 5.13 16.17 1.15
CA PRO A 22 5.50 17.23 0.21
C PRO A 22 4.31 17.97 -0.42
N GLY A 23 3.06 17.55 -0.14
CA GLY A 23 1.88 18.04 -0.84
C GLY A 23 1.89 17.67 -2.33
N GLY A 24 1.02 18.32 -3.10
CA GLY A 24 0.85 18.08 -4.53
C GLY A 24 0.12 16.76 -4.83
N SER A 25 0.35 16.22 -6.02
CA SER A 25 -0.29 14.97 -6.47
C SER A 25 0.70 14.09 -7.24
N VAL A 26 0.33 12.83 -7.45
CA VAL A 26 1.10 11.82 -8.21
C VAL A 26 0.15 10.79 -8.83
N TYR A 27 0.47 10.28 -10.01
CA TYR A 27 -0.27 9.15 -10.58
C TYR A 27 0.07 7.86 -9.82
N LEU A 28 -0.93 7.03 -9.58
CA LEU A 28 -0.70 5.70 -9.02
C LEU A 28 -0.19 4.77 -10.11
N ASP A 29 0.80 3.95 -9.79
CA ASP A 29 1.38 3.00 -10.72
C ASP A 29 0.35 1.97 -11.17
N ILE A 30 0.30 1.71 -12.48
CA ILE A 30 -0.70 0.83 -13.06
C ILE A 30 -0.46 -0.64 -12.70
N GLN A 31 0.80 -1.08 -12.54
CA GLN A 31 1.12 -2.45 -12.14
C GLN A 31 0.73 -2.68 -10.67
N MET A 32 0.95 -1.69 -9.80
CA MET A 32 0.45 -1.68 -8.44
C MET A 32 -1.08 -1.81 -8.39
N LEU A 33 -1.81 -0.98 -9.15
CA LEU A 33 -3.27 -1.05 -9.20
C LEU A 33 -3.78 -2.39 -9.73
N TRP A 34 -3.14 -2.97 -10.74
CA TRP A 34 -3.42 -4.32 -11.22
C TRP A 34 -3.15 -5.38 -10.16
N GLY A 35 -2.04 -5.29 -9.43
CA GLY A 35 -1.71 -6.20 -8.33
C GLY A 35 -2.75 -6.15 -7.21
N MET A 36 -3.18 -4.96 -6.81
CA MET A 36 -4.26 -4.74 -5.86
C MET A 36 -5.56 -5.38 -6.37
N HIS A 37 -5.96 -5.09 -7.61
CA HIS A 37 -7.17 -5.69 -8.19
C HIS A 37 -7.10 -7.22 -8.20
N TYR A 38 -5.98 -7.79 -8.64
CA TYR A 38 -5.79 -9.24 -8.73
C TYR A 38 -5.85 -9.92 -7.35
N LEU A 39 -5.28 -9.31 -6.31
CA LEU A 39 -5.38 -9.83 -4.93
C LEU A 39 -6.85 -10.01 -4.52
N THR A 40 -7.69 -9.00 -4.77
CA THR A 40 -9.13 -9.09 -4.47
C THR A 40 -9.84 -10.19 -5.26
N LYS A 41 -9.50 -10.33 -6.55
CA LYS A 41 -10.01 -11.42 -7.40
C LYS A 41 -9.54 -12.81 -6.96
N SER A 42 -8.41 -12.89 -6.26
CA SER A 42 -7.81 -14.14 -5.76
C SER A 42 -8.26 -14.51 -4.35
N GLY A 43 -9.32 -13.89 -3.84
CA GLY A 43 -9.89 -14.23 -2.53
C GLY A 43 -9.21 -13.54 -1.34
N TRP A 44 -8.32 -12.58 -1.58
CA TRP A 44 -7.78 -11.73 -0.50
C TRP A 44 -8.73 -10.57 -0.22
N SER A 45 -9.07 -10.34 1.05
CA SER A 45 -9.61 -9.06 1.50
C SER A 45 -8.57 -8.35 2.34
N TYR A 46 -8.50 -7.03 2.25
CA TYR A 46 -7.54 -6.24 3.01
C TYR A 46 -8.01 -4.80 3.13
N ARG A 47 -7.52 -4.10 4.16
CA ARG A 47 -7.82 -2.68 4.36
C ARG A 47 -6.59 -1.85 4.02
N VAL A 48 -6.71 -1.03 2.98
CA VAL A 48 -5.68 -0.04 2.61
C VAL A 48 -5.75 1.12 3.57
N THR A 49 -4.62 1.49 4.15
CA THR A 49 -4.48 2.67 5.02
C THR A 49 -3.87 3.85 4.28
N GLU A 50 -2.91 3.60 3.40
CA GLU A 50 -2.16 4.66 2.70
C GLU A 50 -1.84 4.27 1.26
N LEU A 51 -1.90 5.25 0.36
CA LEU A 51 -1.51 5.19 -1.07
C LEU A 51 -0.54 6.34 -1.38
N ALA A 52 -1.02 7.48 -1.90
CA ALA A 52 -0.20 8.68 -2.06
C ALA A 52 -0.20 9.57 -0.79
N GLY A 53 -1.00 9.21 0.22
CA GLY A 53 -1.13 9.93 1.49
C GLY A 53 0.04 9.70 2.46
N GLY A 54 -0.18 10.12 3.71
CA GLY A 54 0.76 9.88 4.81
C GLY A 54 1.98 10.82 4.89
N SER A 55 2.61 10.84 6.06
CA SER A 55 3.87 11.56 6.34
C SER A 55 4.99 10.53 6.54
N HIS A 56 5.88 10.43 5.56
CA HIS A 56 6.94 9.43 5.47
C HIS A 56 8.32 10.09 5.29
N SER A 57 9.35 9.28 5.10
CA SER A 57 10.67 9.76 4.73
C SER A 57 10.65 10.42 3.35
N LYS A 58 11.59 11.34 3.08
CA LYS A 58 11.63 12.16 1.85
C LYS A 58 11.62 11.35 0.55
N LYS A 59 12.16 10.13 0.57
CA LYS A 59 12.26 9.23 -0.60
C LYS A 59 11.19 8.13 -0.60
N SER A 60 10.12 8.29 0.19
CA SER A 60 9.06 7.29 0.30
C SER A 60 8.40 6.97 -1.05
N SER A 61 8.14 5.69 -1.27
CA SER A 61 7.47 5.17 -2.46
C SER A 61 6.01 5.60 -2.55
N HIS A 62 5.36 5.93 -1.42
CA HIS A 62 4.05 6.58 -1.39
C HIS A 62 4.06 7.90 -2.17
N TYR A 63 5.12 8.71 -2.03
CA TYR A 63 5.24 9.98 -2.75
C TYR A 63 5.53 9.84 -4.25
N ARG A 64 5.91 8.63 -4.67
CA ARG A 64 6.08 8.25 -6.08
C ARG A 64 4.85 7.57 -6.66
N GLY A 65 3.81 7.30 -5.85
CA GLY A 65 2.58 6.64 -6.27
C GLY A 65 2.74 5.14 -6.53
N VAL A 66 3.81 4.52 -6.03
CA VAL A 66 4.14 3.11 -6.33
C VAL A 66 4.00 2.19 -5.13
N ALA A 67 3.46 2.67 -4.01
CA ALA A 67 3.29 1.89 -2.81
C ALA A 67 1.91 2.02 -2.17
N PHE A 68 1.53 0.98 -1.44
CA PHE A 68 0.34 0.96 -0.61
C PHE A 68 0.61 0.24 0.72
N ASP A 69 -0.07 0.70 1.77
CA ASP A 69 0.00 0.09 3.09
C ASP A 69 -1.33 -0.57 3.44
N VAL A 70 -1.28 -1.74 4.08
CA VAL A 70 -2.46 -2.44 4.61
C VAL A 70 -2.30 -2.83 6.06
N ASP A 71 -3.37 -2.71 6.83
CA ASP A 71 -3.34 -3.02 8.26
C ASP A 71 -4.34 -4.08 8.71
N TYR A 72 -5.18 -4.57 7.79
CA TYR A 72 -5.98 -5.78 7.94
C TYR A 72 -5.82 -6.64 6.71
N ILE A 73 -5.75 -7.95 6.89
CA ILE A 73 -5.70 -8.97 5.84
C ILE A 73 -6.66 -10.10 6.24
N ASN A 74 -7.59 -10.42 5.36
CA ASN A 74 -8.67 -11.39 5.54
C ASN A 74 -9.43 -11.19 6.86
N GLY A 75 -9.79 -9.93 7.15
CA GLY A 75 -10.51 -9.56 8.37
C GLY A 75 -9.67 -9.57 9.66
N VAL A 76 -8.39 -9.95 9.60
CA VAL A 76 -7.50 -10.02 10.77
C VAL A 76 -6.49 -8.87 10.74
N LYS A 77 -6.33 -8.16 11.85
CA LYS A 77 -5.33 -7.08 11.99
C LYS A 77 -3.93 -7.60 11.67
N VAL A 78 -3.12 -6.84 10.95
CA VAL A 78 -1.71 -7.16 10.72
C VAL A 78 -0.94 -7.16 12.04
N GLY A 79 -0.19 -8.24 12.27
CA GLY A 79 0.60 -8.46 13.48
C GLY A 79 1.00 -9.92 13.62
N ARG A 80 1.67 -10.27 14.73
CA ARG A 80 2.22 -11.62 14.99
C ARG A 80 1.17 -12.75 14.92
N GLY A 81 -0.08 -12.46 15.25
CA GLY A 81 -1.17 -13.45 15.26
C GLY A 81 -1.86 -13.67 13.91
N ASN A 82 -1.54 -12.89 12.87
CA ASN A 82 -2.22 -13.01 11.58
C ASN A 82 -1.61 -14.14 10.73
N ARG A 83 -2.30 -15.28 10.67
CA ARG A 83 -1.89 -16.45 9.85
C ARG A 83 -1.82 -16.16 8.35
N HIS A 84 -2.54 -15.15 7.86
CA HIS A 84 -2.61 -14.78 6.45
C HIS A 84 -1.46 -13.88 6.01
N LEU A 85 -0.74 -13.27 6.96
CA LEU A 85 0.30 -12.27 6.72
C LEU A 85 1.37 -12.74 5.73
N ARG A 86 1.98 -13.90 6.00
CA ARG A 86 3.07 -14.43 5.16
C ARG A 86 2.59 -14.75 3.74
N GLY A 87 1.39 -15.34 3.63
CA GLY A 87 0.78 -15.67 2.34
C GLY A 87 0.46 -14.43 1.51
N PHE A 88 -0.09 -13.39 2.14
CA PHE A 88 -0.37 -12.12 1.47
C PHE A 88 0.92 -11.47 0.97
N MET A 89 1.93 -11.33 1.84
CA MET A 89 3.22 -10.75 1.49
C MET A 89 3.93 -11.54 0.38
N TRP A 90 3.83 -12.86 0.39
CA TRP A 90 4.38 -13.70 -0.67
C TRP A 90 3.64 -13.49 -1.99
N LYS A 91 2.30 -13.43 -1.95
CA LYS A 91 1.48 -13.20 -3.15
C LYS A 91 1.78 -11.84 -3.77
N CYS A 92 1.98 -10.78 -2.99
CA CYS A 92 2.41 -9.48 -3.50
C CYS A 92 3.73 -9.57 -4.28
N ARG A 93 4.73 -10.30 -3.75
CA ARG A 93 6.01 -10.50 -4.46
C ARG A 93 5.83 -11.26 -5.77
N GLN A 94 4.98 -12.29 -5.80
CA GLN A 94 4.65 -13.01 -7.02
C GLN A 94 4.00 -12.13 -8.09
N LEU A 95 3.30 -11.07 -7.68
CA LEU A 95 2.65 -10.10 -8.57
C LEU A 95 3.60 -8.96 -9.00
N GLY A 96 4.89 -9.06 -8.66
CA GLY A 96 5.92 -8.13 -9.12
C GLY A 96 6.31 -7.04 -8.12
N ALA A 97 5.79 -7.05 -6.89
CA ALA A 97 6.21 -6.11 -5.87
C ALA A 97 7.71 -6.29 -5.55
N ARG A 98 8.47 -5.19 -5.61
CA ARG A 98 9.94 -5.15 -5.41
C ARG A 98 10.31 -5.16 -3.94
N GLU A 99 9.51 -4.49 -3.11
CA GLU A 99 9.69 -4.46 -1.67
C GLU A 99 8.36 -4.78 -0.98
N VAL A 100 8.45 -5.68 0.01
CA VAL A 100 7.31 -6.06 0.84
C VAL A 100 7.78 -6.17 2.28
N LYS A 101 7.42 -5.18 3.10
CA LYS A 101 7.79 -5.07 4.52
C LYS A 101 6.58 -5.29 5.39
N GLY A 102 6.77 -5.89 6.56
CA GLY A 102 5.70 -6.17 7.51
C GLY A 102 6.27 -6.46 8.89
N PRO A 103 5.47 -7.01 9.81
CA PRO A 103 5.90 -7.31 11.17
C PRO A 103 7.22 -8.09 11.22
N GLY A 104 8.20 -7.55 11.95
CA GLY A 104 9.60 -8.00 11.95
C GLY A 104 10.56 -7.05 11.21
N THR A 105 10.02 -6.14 10.40
CA THR A 105 10.78 -5.02 9.80
C THR A 105 10.62 -3.77 10.66
N ALA A 106 11.70 -3.02 10.88
CA ALA A 106 11.66 -1.76 11.65
C ALA A 106 10.61 -0.80 11.07
N GLY A 107 9.73 -0.27 11.90
CA GLY A 107 8.64 0.64 11.50
C GLY A 107 7.36 -0.02 10.97
N HIS A 108 7.33 -1.36 10.80
CA HIS A 108 6.22 -2.06 10.12
C HIS A 108 5.54 -3.11 11.02
N SER A 109 5.43 -2.85 12.33
CA SER A 109 4.86 -3.81 13.28
C SER A 109 3.34 -4.00 13.17
N SER A 110 2.63 -3.04 12.58
CA SER A 110 1.16 -2.94 12.57
C SER A 110 0.52 -2.89 11.17
N HIS A 111 1.33 -2.91 10.11
CA HIS A 111 0.89 -2.86 8.72
C HIS A 111 1.89 -3.61 7.81
N VAL A 112 1.47 -3.89 6.58
CA VAL A 112 2.34 -4.36 5.49
C VAL A 112 2.47 -3.23 4.48
N HIS A 113 3.71 -2.87 4.18
CA HIS A 113 4.07 -1.98 3.08
C HIS A 113 4.43 -2.80 1.84
N VAL A 114 3.90 -2.41 0.69
CA VAL A 114 4.13 -3.08 -0.60
C VAL A 114 4.44 -2.03 -1.65
N GLU A 115 5.53 -2.19 -2.41
CA GLU A 115 5.89 -1.29 -3.52
C GLU A 115 6.19 -2.03 -4.83
N TRP A 116 5.86 -1.40 -5.97
CA TRP A 116 6.23 -1.83 -7.34
C TRP A 116 7.39 -1.04 -7.93
#